data_AF-A0A7V2SLW9-F1
#
_entry.id   AF-A0A7V2SLW9-F1
#
_cell.length_a   1.000
_cell.length_b   1.000
_cell.length_c   1.000
_cell.angle_alpha   90.00
_cell.angle_beta   90.00
_cell.angle_gamma   90.00
#
_symmetry.space_group_name_H-M   'P 1'
#
loop_
_entity.id
_entity.type
_entity.pdbx_description
1 polymer ?
#
loop_
_entity_poly.entity_id
_entity_poly.type
_entity_poly.pdbx_seq_one_letter_code
_entity_poly.pdbx_strand_id
1 'polypeptide(L)' 'MSGIASLFEPEELFGAFWHRLIGDVGAEQHFPESGVSLKDIRRRLEIFFRGLGGQPGVELKAVSAQSVDYRQKFMA' A
#
# COMPACT_ATOMS: atom_id res chain seq x y z
N MET A 1 -32.77 -14.85 -0.92
CA MET A 1 -33.47 -15.29 0.30
C MET A 1 -32.47 -16.02 1.20
N SER A 2 -31.51 -15.30 1.78
CA SER A 2 -30.40 -15.87 2.57
C SER A 2 -30.10 -14.99 3.78
N GLY A 3 -31.13 -14.68 4.57
CA GLY A 3 -30.99 -13.80 5.75
C GLY A 3 -31.06 -14.54 7.09
N ILE A 4 -31.62 -15.75 7.09
CA ILE A 4 -31.95 -16.52 8.31
C ILE A 4 -31.18 -17.84 8.44
N ALA A 5 -30.69 -18.41 7.33
CA ALA A 5 -29.89 -19.64 7.35
C ALA A 5 -28.47 -19.40 7.93
N SER A 6 -27.84 -18.26 7.61
CA SER A 6 -26.49 -17.91 8.08
C SER A 6 -26.40 -17.63 9.59
N LEU A 7 -27.53 -17.50 10.29
CA LEU A 7 -27.55 -17.38 11.75
C LEU A 7 -27.24 -18.72 12.44
N PHE A 8 -27.45 -19.84 11.75
CA PHE A 8 -27.19 -21.19 12.27
C PHE A 8 -25.81 -21.74 11.89
N GLU A 9 -25.08 -21.05 11.01
CA GLU A 9 -23.67 -21.31 10.66
C GLU A 9 -22.81 -20.11 11.09
N PRO A 10 -22.53 -19.96 12.40
CA PRO A 10 -21.86 -18.78 12.93
C PRO A 10 -20.48 -18.54 12.30
N GLU A 11 -19.79 -19.60 11.89
CA GLU A 11 -18.49 -19.54 11.24
C GLU A 11 -18.54 -18.82 9.89
N GLU A 12 -19.57 -19.06 9.08
CA GLU A 12 -19.77 -18.38 7.80
C GLU A 12 -20.17 -16.92 8.01
N LEU A 13 -20.98 -16.64 9.04
CA LEU A 13 -21.37 -15.28 9.41
C LEU A 13 -20.17 -14.46 9.90
N PHE A 14 -19.34 -15.01 10.78
CA PHE A 14 -18.11 -14.36 11.23
C PHE A 14 -17.11 -14.21 10.10
N GLY A 15 -17.00 -15.20 9.20
CA GLY A 15 -16.17 -15.13 8.01
C GLY A 15 -16.60 -14.01 7.06
N ALA A 16 -17.89 -13.90 6.76
CA ALA A 16 -18.44 -12.83 5.93
C ALA A 16 -18.30 -11.45 6.59
N PHE A 17 -18.51 -11.36 7.91
CA PHE A 17 -18.33 -10.12 8.67
C PHE A 17 -16.86 -9.69 8.67
N TRP A 18 -15.93 -10.61 8.94
CA TRP A 18 -14.51 -10.34 8.87
C TRP A 18 -14.06 -9.96 7.45
N HIS A 19 -14.53 -10.66 6.42
CA HIS A 19 -14.23 -10.35 5.03
C HIS A 19 -14.73 -8.96 4.63
N ARG A 20 -15.89 -8.52 5.14
CA ARG A 20 -16.42 -7.17 4.93
C ARG A 20 -15.61 -6.10 5.67
N LEU A 21 -15.20 -6.38 6.90
CA LEU A 21 -14.36 -5.50 7.72
C LEU A 21 -12.96 -5.30 7.11
N ILE A 22 -12.40 -6.37 6.57
CA ILE A 22 -11.05 -6.42 6.03
C ILE A 22 -11.02 -6.07 4.53
N GLY A 23 -12.12 -6.20 3.81
CA GLY A 23 -12.20 -5.89 2.37
C GLY A 23 -11.87 -4.42 2.05
N ASP A 24 -12.00 -3.51 3.01
CA ASP A 24 -11.63 -2.10 2.90
C ASP A 24 -10.16 -1.83 3.23
N VAL A 25 -9.37 -2.85 3.60
CA VAL A 25 -7.92 -2.74 3.87
C VAL A 25 -7.11 -2.46 2.60
N GLY A 26 -7.77 -2.50 1.43
CA GLY A 26 -7.20 -2.07 0.14
C GLY A 26 -7.60 -0.65 -0.28
N ALA A 27 -8.48 0.04 0.46
CA ALA A 27 -8.71 1.46 0.20
C ALA A 27 -7.39 2.19 0.40
N GLU A 28 -6.97 2.95 -0.62
CA GLU A 28 -5.71 3.66 -0.65
C GLU A 28 -5.76 4.79 0.40
N GLN A 29 -5.51 4.42 1.66
CA GLN A 29 -5.52 5.33 2.78
C GLN A 29 -4.29 6.23 2.65
N HIS A 30 -4.50 7.37 2.02
CA HIS A 30 -3.47 8.38 1.87
C HIS A 30 -3.36 9.17 3.18
N PHE A 31 -2.16 9.20 3.74
CA PHE A 31 -1.81 10.01 4.89
C PHE A 31 -0.95 11.20 4.43
N PRO A 32 -1.54 12.27 3.87
CA PRO A 32 -0.79 13.40 3.31
C PRO A 32 0.13 14.04 4.35
N GLU A 33 -0.30 14.10 5.61
CA GLU A 33 0.46 14.64 6.74
C GLU A 33 1.74 13.83 7.06
N SER A 34 1.80 12.57 6.63
CA SER A 34 2.95 11.67 6.80
C SER A 34 3.84 11.61 5.54
N GLY A 35 3.48 12.35 4.49
CA GLY A 35 4.28 12.43 3.27
C GLY A 35 5.61 13.16 3.50
N VAL A 36 6.69 12.66 2.92
CA VAL A 36 8.01 13.30 2.96
C VAL A 36 8.37 13.80 1.57
N SER A 37 8.79 15.07 1.46
CA SER A 37 9.26 15.60 0.19
C SER A 37 10.57 14.95 -0.22
N LEU A 38 10.72 14.64 -1.50
CA LEU A 38 11.99 14.14 -2.04
C LEU A 38 13.14 15.09 -1.68
N LYS A 39 12.91 16.41 -1.66
CA LYS A 39 13.93 17.41 -1.31
C LYS A 39 14.57 17.14 0.06
N ASP A 40 13.79 16.67 1.02
CA ASP A 40 14.23 16.49 2.43
C ASP A 40 15.07 15.22 2.63
N ILE A 41 14.95 14.26 1.70
CA ILE A 41 15.63 12.96 1.78
C ILE A 41 16.60 12.71 0.62
N ARG A 42 16.63 13.59 -0.38
CA ARG A 42 17.38 13.42 -1.63
C ARG A 42 18.83 13.02 -1.40
N ARG A 43 19.55 13.75 -0.54
CA ARG A 43 20.97 13.45 -0.25
C ARG A 43 21.17 12.03 0.33
N ARG A 44 20.29 11.60 1.23
CA ARG A 44 20.35 10.25 1.83
C ARG A 44 20.08 9.18 0.79
N LEU A 45 19.09 9.41 -0.08
CA LEU A 45 18.79 8.52 -1.21
C LEU A 45 19.93 8.47 -2.23
N GLU A 46 20.58 9.59 -2.53
CA GLU A 46 21.74 9.64 -3.44
C GLU A 46 22.88 8.79 -2.87
N ILE A 47 23.21 8.93 -1.59
CA ILE A 47 24.24 8.09 -0.94
C ILE A 47 23.86 6.61 -1.00
N PHE A 48 22.61 6.28 -0.66
CA PHE A 48 22.12 4.91 -0.69
C PHE A 48 22.19 4.31 -2.11
N PHE A 49 21.73 5.06 -3.12
CA PHE A 49 21.80 4.66 -4.52
C PHE A 49 23.24 4.38 -4.98
N ARG A 50 24.21 5.21 -4.56
CA ARG A 50 25.64 4.98 -4.84
C ARG A 50 26.15 3.72 -4.13
N GLY A 51 25.74 3.51 -2.88
CA GLY A 51 26.09 2.30 -2.11
C GLY A 51 25.57 1.01 -2.76
N LEU A 52 24.45 1.08 -3.47
CA LEU A 52 23.89 -0.05 -4.25
C LEU A 52 24.55 -0.25 -5.62
N GLY A 53 25.57 0.53 -6.00
CA GLY A 53 26.24 0.46 -7.29
C GLY A 53 25.63 1.36 -8.38
N GLY A 54 24.83 2.35 -8.00
CA GLY A 54 24.22 3.29 -8.94
C GLY A 54 25.24 4.12 -9.73
N GLN A 55 25.05 4.22 -11.05
CA GLN A 55 25.99 4.85 -11.99
C GLN A 55 26.32 6.31 -11.67
N PRO A 56 27.61 6.70 -11.56
CA PRO A 56 28.02 8.10 -11.35
C PRO A 56 27.36 9.06 -12.35
N GLY A 57 27.03 10.27 -11.90
CA GLY A 57 26.38 11.29 -12.74
C GLY A 57 24.87 11.14 -12.93
N VAL A 58 24.27 10.00 -12.54
CA VAL A 58 22.80 9.85 -12.53
C VAL A 58 22.19 10.66 -11.40
N GLU A 59 21.23 11.51 -11.72
CA GLU A 59 20.56 12.41 -10.78
C GLU A 59 19.20 11.84 -10.34
N LEU A 60 18.89 11.92 -9.04
CA LEU A 60 17.56 11.61 -8.51
C LEU A 60 16.66 12.86 -8.60
N LYS A 61 15.58 12.78 -9.40
CA LYS A 61 14.62 13.88 -9.62
C LYS A 61 13.21 13.48 -9.21
N ALA A 62 12.43 14.48 -8.81
CA ALA A 62 11.00 14.31 -8.61
C ALA A 62 10.33 14.06 -9.97
N VAL A 63 9.31 13.20 -9.96
CA VAL A 63 8.45 12.95 -11.11
C VAL A 63 7.02 13.34 -10.76
N SER A 64 6.19 13.58 -11.77
CA SER A 64 4.75 13.76 -11.55
C SER A 64 4.17 12.52 -10.86
N ALA A 65 3.12 12.72 -10.04
CA ALA A 65 2.38 11.59 -9.48
C ALA A 65 1.96 10.63 -10.60
N GLN A 66 2.27 9.36 -10.43
CA GLN A 66 1.89 8.28 -11.34
C GLN A 66 1.11 7.25 -10.54
N SER A 67 -0.03 6.82 -11.07
CA SER A 67 -0.74 5.66 -10.55
C SER A 67 0.13 4.42 -10.78
N VAL A 68 0.53 3.79 -9.68
CA VAL A 68 1.29 2.53 -9.73
C VAL A 68 0.33 1.40 -9.47
N ASP A 69 0.03 0.59 -10.49
CA ASP A 69 -0.68 -0.68 -10.35
C ASP A 69 0.27 -1.72 -9.72
N TYR A 70 0.65 -1.52 -8.46
CA TYR A 70 1.20 -2.61 -7.67
C TYR A 70 0.04 -3.51 -7.23
N ARG A 71 0.12 -4.80 -7.56
CA ARG A 71 -0.82 -5.80 -7.06
C ARG A 71 -0.63 -5.93 -5.55
N GLN A 72 -1.46 -5.21 -4.79
CA GLN A 72 -1.66 -5.40 -3.36
C GLN A 72 -2.18 -6.84 -3.16
N LYS A 73 -1.29 -7.83 -3.07
CA LYS A 73 -1.67 -9.19 -2.69
C LYS A 73 -2.03 -9.12 -1.21
N PHE A 74 -3.32 -9.04 -0.96
CA PHE A 74 -3.85 -9.03 0.40
C PHE A 74 -3.53 -10.32 1.18
N MET A 75 -3.11 -11.41 0.52
CA MET A 75 -2.55 -12.60 1.16
C MET A 75 -1.55 -13.32 0.24
N ALA A 76 -0.34 -13.57 0.76
CA ALA A 76 0.55 -14.66 0.38
C ALA A 76 1.05 -15.31 1.68
#